data_AF-A0A7S0VDC8-F1
#
_entry.id   AF-A0A7S0VDC8-F1
#
_cell.length_a   1.000
_cell.length_b   1.000
_cell.length_c   1.000
_cell.angle_alpha   90.00
_cell.angle_beta   90.00
_cell.angle_gamma   90.00
#
_symmetry.space_group_name_H-M   'P 1'
#
loop_
_entity.id
_entity.type
_entity.pdbx_description
1 polymer ?
#
loop_
_entity_poly.entity_id
_entity_poly.type
_entity_poly.pdbx_seq_one_letter_code
_entity_poly.pdbx_strand_id
1 'polypeptide(L)'
;LSATRDPMEIPWKDTGVEYVCESTGAFTTTPDCMKHIEGGAKKVIISAPAKDAETPTLVVGVNQDDYDSKSMAVVSCASCTTNGLAPLVKTINEKFGIKQGLMTTVHAATASQLTVDGSMKGADWRAGRAASANIIPSSTGAAKA
;
A
#
# COMPACT_ATOMS: atom_id res chain seq x y z
N LEU A 1 -16.56 15.80 -1.16
CA LEU A 1 -15.58 16.69 -1.82
C LEU A 1 -15.29 16.22 -3.26
N SER A 2 -16.32 15.79 -4.01
CA SER A 2 -16.22 15.08 -5.31
C SER A 2 -15.84 13.59 -5.21
N ALA A 3 -16.32 12.81 -6.19
CA ALA A 3 -15.97 11.42 -6.43
C ALA A 3 -15.65 11.32 -7.94
N THR A 4 -14.43 11.73 -8.28
CA THR A 4 -13.94 11.77 -9.67
C THR A 4 -12.98 10.60 -9.93
N ARG A 5 -12.82 10.26 -11.21
CA ARG A 5 -11.83 9.29 -11.69
C ARG A 5 -10.46 9.92 -11.97
N ASP A 6 -10.38 11.25 -12.01
CA ASP A 6 -9.14 11.99 -12.21
C ASP A 6 -8.80 12.81 -10.95
N PRO A 7 -7.71 12.47 -10.22
CA PRO A 7 -7.30 13.22 -9.03
C PRO A 7 -7.09 14.72 -9.25
N MET A 8 -6.80 15.17 -10.48
CA MET A 8 -6.60 16.58 -10.81
C MET A 8 -7.90 17.40 -10.73
N GLU A 9 -9.06 16.76 -10.89
CA GLU A 9 -10.36 17.44 -10.80
C GLU A 9 -10.79 17.70 -9.34
N ILE A 10 -10.03 17.19 -8.37
CA ILE A 10 -10.33 17.40 -6.96
C ILE A 10 -9.75 18.75 -6.52
N PRO A 11 -10.56 19.68 -5.99
CA PRO A 11 -10.12 21.04 -5.67
C PRO A 11 -9.36 21.10 -4.34
N TRP A 12 -8.21 20.44 -4.24
CA TRP A 12 -7.39 20.43 -3.01
C TRP A 12 -6.94 21.83 -2.62
N LYS A 13 -6.56 22.64 -3.62
CA LYS A 13 -6.17 24.05 -3.42
C LYS A 13 -7.28 24.88 -2.75
N ASP A 14 -8.52 24.76 -3.23
CA ASP A 14 -9.63 25.58 -2.76
C ASP A 14 -10.10 25.17 -1.36
N THR A 15 -9.79 23.94 -0.96
CA THR A 15 -10.21 23.33 0.30
C THR A 15 -9.11 23.39 1.37
N GLY A 16 -7.90 23.83 1.01
CA GLY A 16 -6.76 23.94 1.92
C GLY A 16 -6.19 22.60 2.34
N VAL A 17 -6.47 21.52 1.61
CA VAL A 17 -5.95 20.18 1.94
C VAL A 17 -4.47 20.10 1.56
N GLU A 18 -3.62 19.89 2.56
CA GLU A 18 -2.17 19.78 2.34
C GLU A 18 -1.70 18.32 2.23
N TYR A 19 -2.33 17.41 2.98
CA TYR A 19 -1.98 16.00 3.01
C TYR A 19 -3.15 15.15 2.53
N VAL A 20 -2.89 14.30 1.56
CA VAL A 20 -3.87 13.37 1.00
C VAL A 20 -3.49 11.95 1.40
N CYS A 21 -4.45 11.22 1.97
CA CYS A 21 -4.36 9.77 2.11
C CYS A 21 -4.97 9.13 0.86
N GLU A 22 -4.12 8.59 -0.01
CA GLU A 22 -4.55 7.90 -1.22
C GLU A 22 -4.90 6.44 -0.87
N SER A 23 -6.20 6.18 -0.78
CA SER A 23 -6.77 4.91 -0.33
C SER A 23 -7.76 4.29 -1.31
N THR A 24 -7.78 4.76 -2.56
CA THR A 24 -8.64 4.17 -3.59
C THR A 24 -8.12 2.81 -4.07
N GLY A 25 -6.81 2.57 -3.94
CA GLY A 25 -6.11 1.42 -4.50
C GLY A 25 -5.91 1.48 -6.02
N ALA A 26 -6.39 2.55 -6.67
CA ALA A 26 -6.22 2.78 -8.10
C ALA A 26 -4.89 3.52 -8.38
N PHE A 27 -4.57 4.53 -7.57
CA PHE A 27 -3.37 5.36 -7.71
C PHE A 27 -2.32 4.89 -6.71
N THR A 28 -1.45 4.00 -7.17
CA THR A 28 -0.43 3.37 -6.30
C THR A 28 0.96 3.58 -6.86
N THR A 29 1.16 4.67 -7.60
CA THR A 29 2.47 5.06 -8.10
C THR A 29 2.76 6.52 -7.81
N THR A 30 4.03 6.92 -7.73
CA THR A 30 4.40 8.34 -7.62
C THR A 30 3.80 9.16 -8.77
N PRO A 31 3.96 8.79 -10.05
CA PRO A 31 3.35 9.53 -11.16
C PRO A 31 1.83 9.70 -11.04
N ASP A 32 1.10 8.67 -10.62
CA ASP A 32 -0.34 8.78 -10.42
C ASP A 32 -0.69 9.72 -9.27
N CYS A 33 0.07 9.66 -8.17
CA CYS A 33 -0.17 10.49 -6.99
C CYS A 33 0.23 11.96 -7.20
N MET A 34 1.16 12.25 -8.11
CA MET A 34 1.53 13.63 -8.47
C MET A 34 0.32 14.44 -8.97
N LYS A 35 -0.70 13.80 -9.52
CA LYS A 35 -1.95 14.45 -9.92
C LYS A 35 -2.68 15.12 -8.75
N HIS A 36 -2.62 14.55 -7.53
CA HIS A 36 -3.16 15.21 -6.34
C HIS A 36 -2.35 16.47 -5.99
N ILE A 37 -1.03 16.43 -6.18
CA ILE A 37 -0.15 17.56 -5.93
C ILE A 37 -0.42 18.68 -6.95
N GLU A 38 -0.61 18.33 -8.22
CA GLU A 38 -1.03 19.25 -9.27
C GLU A 38 -2.41 19.88 -8.97
N GLY A 39 -3.34 19.11 -8.37
CA GLY A 39 -4.63 19.60 -7.87
C GLY A 39 -4.54 20.51 -6.63
N GLY A 40 -3.34 20.68 -6.05
CA GLY A 40 -3.07 21.63 -4.96
C GLY A 40 -2.73 21.01 -3.62
N ALA A 41 -2.68 19.67 -3.50
CA ALA A 41 -2.13 19.03 -2.31
C ALA A 41 -0.62 19.26 -2.22
N LYS A 42 -0.04 19.11 -1.02
CA LYS A 42 1.41 19.22 -0.80
C LYS A 42 2.08 17.86 -0.66
N LYS A 43 1.39 16.90 -0.07
CA LYS A 43 1.89 15.56 0.24
C LYS A 43 0.83 14.50 0.00
N VAL A 44 1.26 13.32 -0.45
CA VAL A 44 0.40 12.16 -0.64
C VAL A 44 0.97 10.95 0.08
N ILE A 45 0.12 10.26 0.83
CA ILE A 45 0.44 9.03 1.53
C ILE A 45 -0.41 7.92 0.92
N ILE A 46 0.23 6.97 0.24
CA ILE A 46 -0.42 5.80 -0.33
C ILE A 46 -0.67 4.78 0.79
N SER A 47 -1.92 4.36 0.99
CA SER A 47 -2.28 3.37 2.03
C SER A 47 -2.11 1.91 1.56
N ALA A 48 -1.20 1.67 0.63
CA ALA A 48 -0.89 0.38 0.02
C ALA A 48 0.56 0.38 -0.48
N PRO A 49 1.17 -0.79 -0.76
CA PRO A 49 2.45 -0.85 -1.44
C PRO A 49 2.41 -0.09 -2.76
N ALA A 50 3.44 0.71 -3.02
CA ALA A 50 3.62 1.30 -4.34
C ALA A 50 3.88 0.21 -5.39
N LYS A 51 3.47 0.49 -6.63
CA LYS A 51 3.69 -0.38 -7.81
C LYS A 51 4.91 0.04 -8.64
N ASP A 52 5.62 1.07 -8.20
CA ASP A 52 6.88 1.52 -8.77
C ASP A 52 8.00 1.42 -7.72
N ALA A 53 9.25 1.47 -8.17
CA ALA A 53 10.42 1.29 -7.30
C ALA A 53 10.89 2.59 -6.66
N GLU A 54 10.48 3.73 -7.22
CA GLU A 54 10.93 5.06 -6.89
C GLU A 54 10.21 5.62 -5.66
N THR A 55 8.98 5.17 -5.41
CA THR A 55 8.16 5.63 -4.28
C THR A 55 8.75 5.14 -2.95
N PRO A 56 9.20 6.05 -2.07
CA PRO A 56 9.72 5.67 -0.76
C PRO A 56 8.65 4.96 0.07
N THR A 57 9.01 3.83 0.66
CA THR A 57 8.13 3.07 1.56
C THR A 57 8.59 3.24 2.99
N LEU A 58 7.66 3.67 3.85
CA LEU A 58 7.93 3.96 5.26
C LEU A 58 7.06 3.09 6.14
N VAL A 59 7.69 2.42 7.11
CA VAL A 59 7.05 1.63 8.15
C VAL A 59 7.39 2.25 9.49
N VAL A 60 6.35 2.64 10.22
CA VAL A 60 6.49 3.31 11.52
C VAL A 60 7.11 2.36 12.55
N GLY A 61 8.12 2.84 13.27
CA GLY A 61 8.93 2.06 14.21
C GLY A 61 10.10 1.32 13.54
N VAL A 62 10.15 1.29 12.22
CA VAL A 62 11.20 0.57 11.46
C VAL A 62 12.14 1.56 10.80
N ASN A 63 11.63 2.40 9.89
CA ASN A 63 12.43 3.32 9.07
C ASN A 63 11.76 4.69 8.85
N GLN A 64 10.84 5.09 9.74
CA GLN A 64 10.16 6.40 9.61
C GLN A 64 11.11 7.60 9.64
N ASP A 65 12.28 7.43 10.26
CA ASP A 65 13.28 8.48 10.38
C ASP A 65 14.00 8.77 9.03
N ASP A 66 13.81 7.90 8.04
CA ASP A 66 14.30 8.11 6.66
C ASP A 66 13.43 9.11 5.88
N TYR A 67 12.30 9.55 6.44
CA TYR A 67 11.42 10.51 5.78
C TYR A 67 12.10 11.87 5.57
N ASP A 68 12.30 12.25 4.32
CA ASP A 68 12.73 13.60 3.95
C ASP A 68 11.58 14.41 3.34
N SER A 69 11.07 15.35 4.12
CA SER A 69 9.99 16.26 3.68
C SER A 69 10.34 17.10 2.44
N LYS A 70 11.62 17.27 2.08
CA LYS A 70 12.02 18.05 0.90
C LYS A 70 11.92 17.23 -0.39
N SER A 71 12.36 15.97 -0.35
CA SER A 71 12.39 15.10 -1.53
C SER A 71 11.18 14.16 -1.63
N MET A 72 10.56 13.78 -0.50
CA MET A 72 9.47 12.82 -0.46
C MET A 72 8.11 13.53 -0.46
N ALA A 73 7.62 13.85 -1.65
CA ALA A 73 6.27 14.40 -1.84
C ALA A 73 5.18 13.32 -1.79
N VAL A 74 5.51 12.12 -2.27
CA VAL A 74 4.67 10.93 -2.24
C VAL A 74 5.42 9.84 -1.48
N VAL A 75 4.73 9.17 -0.55
CA VAL A 75 5.27 8.02 0.19
C VAL A 75 4.24 6.90 0.26
N SER A 76 4.69 5.66 0.38
CA SER A 76 3.84 4.50 0.69
C SER A 76 3.94 4.14 2.17
N CYS A 77 2.80 3.88 2.80
CA CYS A 77 2.71 3.27 4.12
C CYS A 77 2.80 1.72 4.10
N ALA A 78 3.38 1.16 3.03
CA ALA A 78 3.49 -0.27 2.80
C ALA A 78 2.12 -1.00 2.82
N SER A 79 2.11 -2.28 3.20
CA SER A 79 0.90 -3.07 3.42
C SER A 79 0.65 -3.34 4.90
N CYS A 80 -0.56 -3.78 5.25
CA CYS A 80 -0.90 -4.31 6.57
C CYS A 80 0.08 -5.42 7.01
N THR A 81 0.39 -6.36 6.13
CA THR A 81 1.30 -7.47 6.42
C THR A 81 2.74 -6.99 6.58
N THR A 82 3.20 -6.02 5.77
CA THR A 82 4.54 -5.43 5.94
C THR A 82 4.67 -4.76 7.30
N ASN A 83 3.65 -4.00 7.72
CA ASN A 83 3.64 -3.36 9.04
C ASN A 83 3.62 -4.38 10.19
N GLY A 84 2.99 -5.54 10.01
CA GLY A 84 3.02 -6.63 11.00
C GLY A 84 4.35 -7.40 11.03
N LEU A 85 5.05 -7.51 9.90
CA LEU A 85 6.28 -8.29 9.77
C LEU A 85 7.55 -7.48 10.11
N ALA A 86 7.64 -6.26 9.60
CA ALA A 86 8.88 -5.48 9.60
C ALA A 86 9.45 -5.19 11.00
N PRO A 87 8.65 -4.88 12.05
CA PRO A 87 9.19 -4.70 13.40
C PRO A 87 9.85 -5.96 13.97
N LEU A 88 9.29 -7.14 13.67
CA LEU A 88 9.85 -8.43 14.07
C LEU A 88 11.18 -8.67 13.34
N VAL A 89 11.19 -8.45 12.03
CA VAL A 89 12.39 -8.60 11.19
C VAL A 89 13.50 -7.67 11.67
N LYS A 90 13.21 -6.38 11.89
CA LYS A 90 14.17 -5.41 12.40
C LYS A 90 14.81 -5.87 13.71
N THR A 91 13.98 -6.23 14.69
CA THR A 91 14.44 -6.65 16.02
C THR A 91 15.34 -7.88 15.94
N ILE A 92 14.92 -8.90 15.18
CA ILE A 92 15.68 -10.15 15.05
C ILE A 92 16.97 -9.91 14.28
N ASN A 93 16.92 -9.15 13.19
CA ASN A 93 18.08 -8.90 12.35
C ASN A 93 19.15 -8.07 13.06
N GLU A 94 18.76 -7.02 13.78
CA GLU A 94 19.71 -6.19 14.54
C GLU A 94 20.40 -6.94 15.68
N LYS A 95 19.72 -7.91 16.29
CA LYS A 95 20.28 -8.67 17.43
C LYS A 95 21.02 -9.94 17.02
N PHE A 96 20.55 -10.63 16.00
CA PHE A 96 20.99 -11.99 15.69
C PHE A 96 21.45 -12.18 14.24
N GLY A 97 21.09 -11.25 13.34
CA GLY A 97 21.30 -11.37 11.91
C GLY A 97 20.38 -12.41 11.26
N ILE A 98 19.75 -12.05 10.14
CA ILE A 98 18.93 -12.98 9.35
C ILE A 98 19.68 -13.37 8.08
N LYS A 99 19.92 -14.67 7.88
CA LYS A 99 20.51 -15.20 6.65
C LYS A 99 19.46 -15.46 5.57
N GLN A 100 18.34 -16.08 5.95
CA GLN A 100 17.21 -16.42 5.09
C GLN A 100 15.93 -16.45 5.93
N GLY A 101 14.78 -16.15 5.32
CA GLY A 101 13.49 -16.18 5.98
C GLY A 101 12.36 -16.54 5.02
N LEU A 102 11.40 -17.31 5.50
CA LEU A 102 10.12 -17.56 4.85
C LEU A 102 9.02 -17.16 5.83
N MET A 103 8.02 -16.46 5.33
CA MET A 103 6.87 -16.00 6.12
C MET A 103 5.59 -16.47 5.45
N THR A 104 4.61 -16.86 6.26
CA THR A 104 3.24 -17.10 5.83
C THR A 104 2.32 -16.27 6.71
N THR A 105 1.38 -15.56 6.09
CA THR A 105 0.33 -14.84 6.79
C THR A 105 -0.98 -15.61 6.63
N VAL A 106 -1.69 -15.82 7.74
CA VAL A 106 -3.10 -16.21 7.71
C VAL A 106 -3.88 -14.90 7.75
N HIS A 107 -4.42 -14.51 6.60
CA HIS A 107 -4.99 -13.19 6.41
C HIS A 107 -6.52 -13.27 6.32
N ALA A 108 -7.20 -12.29 6.92
CA ALA A 108 -8.64 -12.15 6.78
C ALA A 108 -9.03 -11.82 5.33
N ALA A 109 -10.25 -12.18 4.92
CA ALA A 109 -10.74 -11.82 3.60
C ALA A 109 -10.81 -10.29 3.44
N THR A 110 -10.52 -9.78 2.24
CA THR A 110 -10.59 -8.35 1.93
C THR A 110 -11.58 -8.04 0.81
N ALA A 111 -11.87 -6.77 0.57
CA ALA A 111 -12.82 -6.33 -0.46
C ALA A 111 -12.42 -6.71 -1.90
N SER A 112 -11.17 -7.13 -2.13
CA SER A 112 -10.74 -7.62 -3.44
C SER A 112 -11.19 -9.05 -3.72
N GLN A 113 -11.67 -9.80 -2.72
CA GLN A 113 -12.14 -11.18 -2.88
C GLN A 113 -13.65 -11.24 -3.04
N LEU A 114 -14.13 -12.31 -3.66
CA LEU A 114 -15.53 -12.46 -4.04
C LEU A 114 -16.35 -13.17 -2.96
N THR A 115 -17.62 -12.80 -2.83
CA THR A 115 -18.57 -13.45 -1.92
C THR A 115 -19.00 -14.83 -2.42
N VAL A 116 -19.09 -15.01 -3.74
CA VAL A 116 -19.40 -16.25 -4.44
C VAL A 116 -18.37 -16.49 -5.54
N ASP A 117 -18.30 -17.73 -6.04
CA ASP A 117 -17.40 -18.07 -7.15
C ASP A 117 -17.67 -17.19 -8.38
N GLY A 118 -16.62 -16.62 -8.95
CA GLY A 118 -16.72 -15.69 -10.08
C GLY A 118 -15.40 -15.40 -10.77
N SER A 119 -15.46 -14.63 -11.86
CA SER A 119 -14.28 -14.25 -12.63
C SER A 119 -13.53 -13.13 -11.91
N MET A 120 -12.30 -13.43 -11.46
CA MET A 120 -11.39 -12.43 -10.90
C MET A 120 -10.59 -11.74 -12.01
N LYS A 121 -10.33 -10.44 -11.87
CA LYS A 121 -9.40 -9.74 -12.75
C LYS A 121 -7.96 -10.16 -12.43
N GLY A 122 -7.24 -10.67 -13.43
CA GLY A 122 -5.82 -11.04 -13.31
C GLY A 122 -5.57 -12.55 -13.33
N ALA A 123 -4.37 -12.96 -12.92
CA ALA A 123 -3.92 -14.35 -12.99
C ALA A 123 -4.26 -15.20 -11.75
N ASP A 124 -4.71 -14.58 -10.65
CA ASP A 124 -5.07 -15.30 -9.42
C ASP A 124 -6.50 -15.85 -9.50
N TRP A 125 -6.63 -16.97 -10.23
CA TRP A 125 -7.85 -17.76 -10.32
C TRP A 125 -8.38 -18.26 -8.97
N ARG A 126 -7.52 -18.41 -7.95
CA ARG A 126 -7.95 -18.87 -6.62
C ARG A 126 -8.71 -17.77 -5.88
N ALA A 127 -8.36 -16.51 -6.08
CA ALA A 127 -9.08 -15.37 -5.52
C ALA A 127 -10.50 -15.21 -6.10
N GLY A 128 -10.82 -15.89 -7.21
CA GLY A 128 -12.18 -15.97 -7.76
C GLY A 128 -13.12 -16.90 -7.00
N ARG A 129 -12.64 -17.64 -5.99
CA ARG A 129 -13.46 -18.52 -5.16
C ARG A 129 -14.15 -17.75 -4.02
N ALA A 130 -15.30 -18.26 -3.56
CA ALA A 130 -16.06 -17.70 -2.46
C ALA A 130 -15.20 -17.58 -1.17
N ALA A 131 -14.89 -16.34 -0.77
CA ALA A 131 -13.88 -16.06 0.25
C ALA A 131 -14.26 -16.58 1.65
N SER A 132 -15.55 -16.53 2.01
CA SER A 132 -16.03 -16.92 3.34
C SER A 132 -16.11 -18.44 3.56
N ALA A 133 -15.90 -19.24 2.52
CA ALA A 133 -16.05 -20.69 2.56
C ALA A 133 -14.78 -21.46 2.18
N ASN A 134 -13.66 -20.76 1.94
CA ASN A 134 -12.43 -21.36 1.43
C ASN A 134 -11.19 -20.86 2.18
N ILE A 135 -10.17 -21.72 2.28
CA ILE A 135 -8.79 -21.29 2.47
C ILE A 135 -8.24 -20.99 1.08
N ILE A 136 -7.83 -19.75 0.82
CA ILE A 136 -7.38 -19.29 -0.49
C ILE A 136 -5.89 -18.95 -0.42
N PRO A 137 -4.98 -19.82 -0.92
CA PRO A 137 -3.56 -19.51 -0.95
C PRO A 137 -3.24 -18.49 -2.04
N SER A 138 -2.62 -17.38 -1.66
CA SER A 138 -2.15 -16.33 -2.57
C SER A 138 -0.73 -15.90 -2.22
N SER A 139 -0.07 -15.20 -3.14
CA SER A 139 1.23 -14.59 -2.89
C SER A 139 1.06 -13.27 -2.13
N THR A 140 2.09 -12.88 -1.38
CA THR A 140 2.14 -11.56 -0.72
C THR A 140 3.46 -10.88 -1.04
N GLY A 141 3.38 -9.58 -1.35
CA GLY A 141 4.57 -8.74 -1.55
C GLY A 141 5.28 -8.40 -0.24
N ALA A 142 4.68 -8.65 0.92
CA ALA A 142 5.17 -8.15 2.21
C ALA A 142 6.55 -8.67 2.63
N ALA A 143 7.00 -9.82 2.12
CA ALA A 143 8.35 -10.34 2.36
C ALA A 143 9.40 -9.75 1.41
N LYS A 144 8.97 -9.09 0.33
CA LYS A 144 9.83 -8.44 -0.67
C LYS A 144 9.85 -6.92 -0.57
N ALA A 145 8.80 -6.35 0.05
CA ALA A 145 8.61 -4.93 0.30
C ALA A 145 9.45 -4.45 1.49
#